data_AF-A0A936XU71-F1
#
_entry.id   AF-A0A936XU71-F1
#
_cell.length_a   1.000
_cell.length_b   1.000
_cell.length_c   1.000
_cell.angle_alpha   90.00
_cell.angle_beta   90.00
_cell.angle_gamma   90.00
#
_symmetry.space_group_name_H-M   'P 1'
#
loop_
_entity.id
_entity.type
_entity.pdbx_description
1 polymer ?
#
loop_
_entity_poly.entity_id
_entity_poly.type
_entity_poly.pdbx_seq_one_letter_code
_entity_poly.pdbx_strand_id
1 'polypeptide(L)'
;MADNTDEEHLDNPTNNQSENLPDEITPTADTETINSIQETENMEVHHHPDLNHKPKKWKEYFLEFLMIFLAVTMGFIAENIREHFVLKKHEKEYMVSLVRDLNNDIAGLTRSEASVTRYVHSADSIFSLFKNADYKNTSSDIYYFGRTIALRNLWRSNDGTIQQLNYSGGLRLIENKSVIDSIQDYINKLKVLSQFLSLEDAQLSEYRKAMNKVFSGFVLNDMLDMQTGMAATHLNYNPELQSTAKNDINDLAVQIALVKTNRVNQLIIMKGLKTEAGSIIKLINKEYSLE
;
A
#
# COMPACT_ATOMS: atom_id res chain seq x y z
N MET A 1 -17.69 -61.06 17.56
CA MET A 1 -17.48 -61.16 19.02
C MET A 1 -16.28 -60.30 19.36
N ALA A 2 -16.47 -59.42 20.36
CA ALA A 2 -15.49 -58.53 21.00
C ALA A 2 -14.82 -57.49 20.06
N ASP A 3 -15.24 -56.23 20.00
CA ASP A 3 -15.44 -55.21 21.07
C ASP A 3 -14.11 -54.78 21.70
N ASN A 4 -13.63 -53.60 21.31
CA ASN A 4 -13.27 -52.52 22.21
C ASN A 4 -12.81 -51.29 21.42
N THR A 5 -13.73 -50.34 21.41
CA THR A 5 -13.62 -48.91 21.19
C THR A 5 -12.70 -48.28 22.25
N ASP A 6 -11.84 -47.34 21.86
CA ASP A 6 -11.36 -46.31 22.78
C ASP A 6 -11.38 -44.96 22.04
N GLU A 7 -12.29 -44.13 22.53
CA GLU A 7 -12.51 -42.74 22.19
C GLU A 7 -11.43 -41.88 22.87
N GLU A 8 -10.80 -40.96 22.13
CA GLU A 8 -10.17 -39.79 22.74
C GLU A 8 -11.06 -38.57 22.46
N HIS A 9 -11.97 -38.35 23.39
CA HIS A 9 -12.70 -37.10 23.60
C HIS A 9 -11.76 -36.15 24.36
N LEU A 10 -11.28 -35.10 23.71
CA LEU A 10 -10.65 -33.96 24.40
C LEU A 10 -11.75 -33.05 24.91
N ASP A 11 -12.15 -33.29 26.15
CA ASP A 11 -13.06 -32.44 26.89
C ASP A 11 -12.36 -31.14 27.32
N ASN A 12 -13.08 -30.06 27.05
CA ASN A 12 -12.79 -28.69 27.44
C ASN A 12 -13.27 -28.46 28.89
N PRO A 13 -12.45 -27.90 29.78
CA PRO A 13 -12.98 -27.11 30.88
C PRO A 13 -12.51 -25.66 30.81
N THR A 14 -13.51 -24.79 30.77
CA THR A 14 -13.53 -23.35 31.03
C THR A 14 -12.47 -22.90 32.05
N ASN A 15 -11.52 -22.06 31.61
CA ASN A 15 -10.61 -21.34 32.49
C ASN A 15 -11.18 -19.94 32.80
N ASN A 16 -11.64 -19.75 34.04
CA ASN A 16 -11.87 -18.46 34.66
C ASN A 16 -10.62 -18.10 35.47
N GLN A 17 -9.92 -17.00 35.13
CA GLN A 17 -9.45 -15.94 36.04
C GLN A 17 -8.29 -15.12 35.44
N SER A 18 -8.57 -13.82 35.31
CA SER A 18 -7.73 -12.63 35.60
C SER A 18 -6.20 -12.80 35.69
N GLU A 19 -5.48 -12.20 34.76
CA GLU A 19 -4.04 -11.89 34.92
C GLU A 19 -3.85 -10.42 35.34
N ASN A 20 -3.21 -10.25 36.50
CA ASN A 20 -2.77 -8.98 37.08
C ASN A 20 -1.39 -8.57 36.51
N LEU A 21 -1.18 -7.26 36.36
CA LEU A 21 0.12 -6.64 36.12
C LEU A 21 0.98 -6.65 37.41
N PRO A 22 2.33 -6.70 37.32
CA PRO A 22 3.22 -6.45 38.45
C PRO A 22 3.82 -5.03 38.49
N ASP A 23 3.54 -4.36 39.61
CA ASP A 23 4.33 -3.47 40.50
C ASP A 23 5.53 -2.64 40.00
N GLU A 24 5.30 -1.32 40.13
CA GLU A 24 6.09 -0.28 40.82
C GLU A 24 7.60 -0.46 41.06
N ILE A 25 8.40 0.47 40.48
CA ILE A 25 9.74 0.82 40.93
C ILE A 25 9.91 2.35 40.89
N THR A 26 10.08 2.97 42.05
CA THR A 26 10.61 4.34 42.23
C THR A 26 12.13 4.31 42.35
N PRO A 27 12.81 5.42 42.01
CA PRO A 27 13.85 5.93 42.92
C PRO A 27 13.84 7.47 43.11
N THR A 28 13.87 7.85 44.40
CA THR A 28 14.65 8.93 45.10
C THR A 28 15.52 9.90 44.27
N ALA A 29 15.81 11.14 44.65
CA ALA A 29 15.48 12.05 45.74
C ALA A 29 16.02 13.46 45.35
N ASP A 30 15.52 14.51 46.02
CA ASP A 30 16.24 15.73 46.46
C ASP A 30 15.38 16.98 46.29
N THR A 31 14.75 17.40 47.39
CA THR A 31 14.63 18.83 47.69
C THR A 31 14.73 19.00 49.19
N GLU A 32 15.84 19.59 49.61
CA GLU A 32 16.14 19.96 50.98
C GLU A 32 15.07 20.91 51.53
N THR A 33 14.46 20.54 52.65
CA THR A 33 13.60 21.39 53.46
C THR A 33 14.47 22.33 54.30
N ILE A 34 14.59 23.59 53.88
CA ILE A 34 15.10 24.67 54.74
C ILE A 34 13.97 25.08 55.67
N ASN A 35 14.04 24.65 56.93
CA ASN A 35 13.27 25.22 58.03
C ASN A 35 13.92 26.54 58.45
N SER A 36 13.35 27.66 58.01
CA SER A 36 13.60 28.97 58.63
C SER A 36 12.50 29.22 59.67
N ILE A 37 12.86 29.14 60.95
CA ILE A 37 12.06 29.70 62.04
C ILE A 37 12.28 31.21 61.98
N GLN A 38 11.24 31.96 61.65
CA GLN A 38 11.20 33.40 61.88
C GLN A 38 9.97 33.73 62.72
N GLU A 39 10.26 34.45 63.80
CA GLU A 39 9.35 34.94 64.83
C GLU A 39 8.13 35.64 64.22
N THR A 40 6.94 35.31 64.72
CA THR A 40 5.72 36.10 64.49
C THR A 40 5.82 37.40 65.28
N GLU A 41 6.62 38.33 64.80
CA GLU A 41 6.51 39.75 65.15
C GLU A 41 5.38 40.33 64.29
N ASN A 42 4.28 40.69 64.95
CA ASN A 42 3.10 41.33 64.38
C ASN A 42 2.49 40.58 63.18
N MET A 43 1.47 39.75 63.46
CA MET A 43 0.42 39.49 62.47
C MET A 43 -0.17 40.85 62.07
N GLU A 44 0.39 41.47 61.03
CA GLU A 44 -0.23 42.54 60.28
C GLU A 44 -1.59 41.98 59.92
N VAL A 45 -2.61 42.48 60.62
CA VAL A 45 -4.00 42.20 60.34
C VAL A 45 -4.11 42.47 58.85
N HIS A 46 -4.31 41.42 58.04
CA HIS A 46 -4.68 41.62 56.66
C HIS A 46 -5.92 42.50 56.75
N HIS A 47 -5.75 43.79 56.46
CA HIS A 47 -6.82 44.61 55.98
C HIS A 47 -7.30 43.81 54.78
N HIS A 48 -8.33 42.98 54.98
CA HIS A 48 -9.27 42.72 53.92
C HIS A 48 -9.49 44.12 53.35
N PRO A 49 -9.09 44.37 52.08
CA PRO A 49 -9.45 45.64 51.48
C PRO A 49 -10.94 45.69 51.73
N ASP A 50 -11.35 46.72 52.47
CA ASP A 50 -12.73 46.97 52.79
C ASP A 50 -13.33 47.32 51.43
N LEU A 51 -13.57 46.26 50.65
CA LEU A 51 -14.40 46.18 49.49
C LEU A 51 -15.78 46.37 50.10
N ASN A 52 -16.01 47.60 50.57
CA ASN A 52 -17.26 48.29 50.45
C ASN A 52 -17.62 48.12 48.98
N HIS A 53 -18.24 46.97 48.68
CA HIS A 53 -18.87 46.66 47.42
C HIS A 53 -20.03 47.63 47.38
N LYS A 54 -19.72 48.89 47.03
CA LYS A 54 -20.70 49.78 46.44
C LYS A 54 -21.35 48.92 45.37
N PRO A 55 -22.67 48.65 45.45
CA PRO A 55 -23.31 47.73 44.54
C PRO A 55 -22.93 48.16 43.12
N LYS A 56 -22.19 47.30 42.42
CA LYS A 56 -21.68 47.62 41.09
C LYS A 56 -22.88 48.02 40.25
N LYS A 57 -22.75 49.13 39.53
CA LYS A 57 -23.83 49.57 38.65
C LYS A 57 -24.03 48.44 37.63
N TRP A 58 -25.28 48.12 37.27
CA TRP A 58 -25.58 47.05 36.31
C TRP A 58 -24.70 47.09 35.02
N LYS A 59 -24.29 48.31 34.61
CA LYS A 59 -23.33 48.53 33.51
C LYS A 59 -21.96 47.88 33.72
N GLU A 60 -21.44 47.86 34.95
CA GLU A 60 -20.15 47.23 35.28
C GLU A 60 -20.25 45.71 35.20
N TYR A 61 -21.34 45.11 35.69
CA TYR A 61 -21.60 43.66 35.50
C TYR A 61 -21.74 43.28 34.03
N PHE A 62 -22.41 44.12 33.23
CA PHE A 62 -22.52 43.89 31.79
C PHE A 62 -21.17 43.99 31.07
N LEU A 63 -20.32 44.95 31.45
CA LEU A 63 -18.96 45.08 30.89
C LEU A 63 -18.05 43.92 31.31
N GLU A 64 -18.17 43.42 32.54
CA GLU A 64 -17.47 42.22 33.02
C GLU A 64 -17.91 40.96 32.25
N PHE A 65 -19.21 40.78 32.09
CA PHE A 65 -19.75 39.74 31.22
C PHE A 65 -19.22 39.87 29.80
N LEU A 66 -19.27 41.07 29.21
CA LEU A 66 -18.81 41.32 27.85
C LEU A 66 -17.32 41.04 27.70
N MET A 67 -16.49 41.39 28.68
CA MET A 67 -15.06 41.10 28.68
C MET A 67 -14.79 39.59 28.66
N ILE A 68 -15.40 38.84 29.57
CA ILE A 68 -15.21 37.38 29.66
C ILE A 68 -15.80 36.69 28.43
N PHE A 69 -17.01 37.09 28.02
CA PHE A 69 -17.67 36.57 26.82
C PHE A 69 -16.82 36.80 25.58
N LEU A 70 -16.29 38.01 25.38
CA LEU A 70 -15.43 38.32 24.25
C LEU A 70 -14.13 37.53 24.31
N ALA A 71 -13.49 37.42 25.48
CA ALA A 71 -12.25 36.66 25.64
C ALA A 71 -12.43 35.18 25.26
N VAL A 72 -13.49 34.52 25.76
CA VAL A 72 -13.80 33.12 25.43
C VAL A 72 -14.19 32.97 23.95
N THR A 73 -15.03 33.87 23.42
CA THR A 73 -15.47 33.84 22.02
C THR A 73 -14.30 34.03 21.07
N MET A 74 -13.41 34.98 21.35
CA MET A 74 -12.21 35.21 20.54
C MET A 74 -11.22 34.05 20.63
N GLY A 75 -11.07 33.43 21.80
CA GLY A 75 -10.27 32.20 21.95
C GLY A 75 -10.78 31.08 21.04
N PHE A 76 -12.10 30.85 21.02
CA PHE A 76 -12.72 29.86 20.14
C PHE A 76 -12.56 30.21 18.65
N ILE A 77 -12.75 31.48 18.26
CA ILE A 77 -12.55 31.94 16.88
C ILE A 77 -11.08 31.76 16.46
N ALA A 78 -10.14 32.14 17.32
CA ALA A 78 -8.70 32.02 17.04
C ALA A 78 -8.29 30.54 16.86
N GLU A 79 -8.82 29.64 17.69
CA GLU A 79 -8.56 28.20 17.55
C GLU A 79 -9.11 27.65 16.24
N ASN A 80 -10.35 28.00 15.87
CA ASN A 80 -10.97 27.57 14.61
C ASN A 80 -10.18 28.07 13.39
N ILE A 81 -9.75 29.34 13.41
CA ILE A 81 -8.91 29.91 12.35
C ILE A 81 -7.57 29.17 12.27
N ARG A 82 -6.90 28.95 13.41
CA ARG A 82 -5.63 28.23 13.48
C ARG A 82 -5.78 26.81 12.93
N GLU A 83 -6.80 26.09 13.36
CA GLU A 83 -7.11 24.73 12.90
C GLU A 83 -7.31 24.72 11.38
N HIS A 84 -8.14 25.62 10.84
CA HIS A 84 -8.37 25.71 9.40
C HIS A 84 -7.07 25.90 8.60
N PHE A 85 -6.17 26.78 9.05
CA PHE A 85 -4.86 26.96 8.41
C PHE A 85 -3.98 25.71 8.46
N VAL A 86 -3.95 25.00 9.60
CA VAL A 86 -3.18 23.76 9.74
C VAL A 86 -3.75 22.66 8.85
N LEU A 87 -5.07 22.50 8.80
CA LEU A 87 -5.73 21.51 7.94
C LEU A 87 -5.45 21.77 6.46
N LYS A 88 -5.50 23.04 6.02
CA LYS A 88 -5.15 23.44 4.65
C LYS A 88 -3.70 23.16 4.30
N LYS A 89 -2.79 23.38 5.25
CA LYS A 89 -1.36 23.04 5.07
C LYS A 89 -1.19 21.52 4.88
N HIS A 90 -1.81 20.71 5.73
CA HIS A 90 -1.73 19.26 5.63
C HIS A 90 -2.39 18.71 4.36
N GLU A 91 -3.55 19.24 3.97
CA GLU A 91 -4.20 18.93 2.70
C GLU A 91 -3.21 19.12 1.54
N LYS A 92 -2.53 20.27 1.47
CA LYS A 92 -1.52 20.56 0.45
C LYS A 92 -0.33 19.60 0.51
N GLU A 93 0.19 19.27 1.70
CA GLU A 93 1.30 18.33 1.89
C GLU A 93 0.95 16.92 1.38
N TYR A 94 -0.27 16.45 1.65
CA TYR A 94 -0.77 15.19 1.10
C TYR A 94 -0.86 15.24 -0.42
N MET A 95 -1.36 16.33 -1.00
CA MET A 95 -1.50 16.45 -2.46
C MET A 95 -0.16 16.46 -3.18
N VAL A 96 0.85 17.16 -2.63
CA VAL A 96 2.22 17.13 -3.15
C VAL A 96 2.79 15.70 -3.09
N SER A 97 2.60 15.00 -1.97
CA SER A 97 3.08 13.63 -1.80
C SER A 97 2.39 12.66 -2.75
N LEU A 98 1.08 12.82 -2.95
CA LEU A 98 0.28 12.01 -3.86
C LEU A 98 0.71 12.20 -5.31
N VAL A 99 0.96 13.44 -5.75
CA VAL A 99 1.48 13.71 -7.11
C VAL A 99 2.81 13.01 -7.34
N ARG A 100 3.71 13.02 -6.36
CA ARG A 100 4.98 12.29 -6.43
C ARG A 100 4.76 10.78 -6.55
N ASP A 101 3.89 10.22 -5.72
CA ASP A 101 3.56 8.79 -5.73
C ASP A 101 2.94 8.36 -7.08
N LEU A 102 2.01 9.16 -7.62
CA LEU A 102 1.39 8.92 -8.93
C LEU A 102 2.40 8.99 -10.09
N ASN A 103 3.35 9.92 -10.04
CA ASN A 103 4.44 9.96 -11.04
C ASN A 103 5.32 8.71 -10.98
N ASN A 104 5.65 8.24 -9.77
CA ASN A 104 6.39 6.99 -9.60
C ASN A 104 5.59 5.78 -10.10
N ASP A 105 4.28 5.77 -9.88
CA ASP A 105 3.38 4.75 -10.42
C ASP A 105 3.36 4.75 -11.94
N ILE A 106 3.23 5.90 -12.59
CA ILE A 106 3.28 6.00 -14.06
C ILE A 106 4.59 5.44 -14.61
N ALA A 107 5.73 5.80 -13.99
CA ALA A 107 7.04 5.31 -14.40
C ALA A 107 7.16 3.78 -14.19
N GLY A 108 6.69 3.27 -13.05
CA GLY A 108 6.65 1.85 -12.75
C GLY A 108 5.76 1.06 -13.71
N LEU A 109 4.55 1.55 -13.97
CA LEU A 109 3.58 0.95 -14.89
C LEU A 109 4.13 0.92 -16.31
N THR A 110 4.89 1.94 -16.73
CA THR A 110 5.52 1.95 -18.06
C THR A 110 6.58 0.85 -18.21
N ARG A 111 7.42 0.63 -17.19
CA ARG A 111 8.40 -0.49 -17.18
C ARG A 111 7.71 -1.86 -17.14
N SER A 112 6.65 -1.95 -16.35
CA SER A 112 5.79 -3.12 -16.22
C SER A 112 5.14 -3.48 -17.55
N GLU A 113 4.54 -2.50 -18.24
CA GLU A 113 3.93 -2.66 -19.56
C GLU A 113 4.94 -3.21 -20.58
N ALA A 114 6.13 -2.63 -20.67
CA ALA A 114 7.17 -3.12 -21.57
C ALA A 114 7.55 -4.59 -21.30
N SER A 115 7.63 -4.98 -20.02
CA SER A 115 7.92 -6.36 -19.64
C SER A 115 6.78 -7.31 -20.01
N VAL A 116 5.54 -6.94 -19.69
CA VAL A 116 4.35 -7.75 -20.01
C VAL A 116 4.14 -7.86 -21.52
N THR A 117 4.38 -6.80 -22.28
CA THR A 117 4.36 -6.84 -23.76
C THR A 117 5.38 -7.83 -24.31
N ARG A 118 6.61 -7.85 -23.78
CA ARG A 118 7.63 -8.85 -24.15
C ARG A 118 7.15 -10.28 -23.89
N TYR A 119 6.48 -10.49 -22.77
CA TYR A 119 5.93 -11.80 -22.41
C TYR A 119 4.80 -12.24 -23.34
N VAL A 120 3.89 -11.33 -23.69
CA VAL A 120 2.81 -11.59 -24.66
C VAL A 120 3.40 -11.91 -26.04
N HIS A 121 4.39 -11.15 -26.49
CA HIS A 121 5.10 -11.43 -27.74
C HIS A 121 5.79 -12.80 -27.73
N SER A 122 6.38 -13.19 -26.61
CA SER A 122 6.98 -14.52 -26.44
C SER A 122 5.93 -15.63 -26.55
N ALA A 123 4.74 -15.42 -25.98
CA ALA A 123 3.61 -16.33 -26.15
C ALA A 123 3.14 -16.43 -27.60
N ASP A 124 3.09 -15.32 -28.35
CA ASP A 124 2.78 -15.37 -29.78
C ASP A 124 3.84 -16.12 -30.59
N SER A 125 5.11 -15.88 -30.28
CA SER A 125 6.23 -16.51 -30.97
C SER A 125 6.24 -18.02 -30.78
N ILE A 126 6.06 -18.51 -29.55
CA ILE A 126 6.06 -19.96 -29.28
C ILE A 126 4.86 -20.68 -29.94
N PHE A 127 3.69 -20.04 -30.03
CA PHE A 127 2.56 -20.56 -30.80
C PHE A 127 2.87 -20.66 -32.30
N SER A 128 3.56 -19.65 -32.85
CA SER A 128 3.98 -19.67 -34.26
C SER A 128 4.98 -20.80 -34.51
N LEU A 129 5.94 -21.00 -33.61
CA LEU A 129 6.95 -22.05 -33.72
C LEU A 129 6.33 -23.44 -33.68
N PHE A 130 5.48 -23.75 -32.70
CA PHE A 130 4.84 -25.07 -32.61
C PHE A 130 3.87 -25.39 -33.75
N LYS A 131 3.40 -24.38 -34.50
CA LYS A 131 2.59 -24.60 -35.72
C LYS A 131 3.43 -24.98 -36.93
N ASN A 132 4.73 -24.71 -36.91
CA ASN A 132 5.64 -25.11 -37.98
C ASN A 132 5.94 -26.62 -37.86
N ALA A 133 5.86 -27.36 -38.96
CA ALA A 133 6.17 -28.79 -38.98
C ALA A 133 7.63 -29.09 -38.58
N ASP A 134 8.54 -28.13 -38.76
CA ASP A 134 9.98 -28.25 -38.47
C ASP A 134 10.41 -27.58 -37.16
N TYR A 135 9.48 -27.41 -36.20
CA TYR A 135 9.74 -26.71 -34.94
C TYR A 135 10.91 -27.28 -34.12
N LYS A 136 11.29 -28.54 -34.36
CA LYS A 136 12.42 -29.20 -33.71
C LYS A 136 13.77 -28.56 -34.06
N ASN A 137 13.89 -27.94 -35.24
CA ASN A 137 15.08 -27.18 -35.65
C ASN A 137 15.12 -25.75 -35.08
N THR A 138 14.06 -25.35 -34.36
CA THR A 138 13.92 -24.03 -33.71
C THR A 138 13.75 -24.16 -32.20
N SER A 139 14.20 -25.26 -31.62
CA SER A 139 13.98 -25.54 -30.20
C SER A 139 14.71 -24.56 -29.29
N SER A 140 15.87 -24.00 -29.68
CA SER A 140 16.53 -22.91 -28.96
C SER A 140 15.58 -21.73 -28.70
N ASP A 141 14.84 -21.31 -29.72
CA ASP A 141 13.86 -20.23 -29.62
C ASP A 141 12.64 -20.64 -28.77
N ILE A 142 12.20 -21.89 -28.87
CA ILE A 142 11.12 -22.44 -28.03
C ILE A 142 11.51 -22.37 -26.55
N TYR A 143 12.73 -22.78 -26.20
CA TYR A 143 13.26 -22.66 -24.84
C TYR A 143 13.32 -21.19 -24.40
N TYR A 144 13.87 -20.29 -25.24
CA TYR A 144 13.96 -18.85 -24.97
C TYR A 144 12.58 -18.24 -24.66
N PHE A 145 11.61 -18.43 -25.55
CA PHE A 145 10.28 -17.85 -25.38
C PHE A 145 9.53 -18.47 -24.20
N GLY A 146 9.59 -19.78 -24.03
CA GLY A 146 8.92 -20.41 -22.88
C GLY A 146 9.54 -20.00 -21.55
N ARG A 147 10.87 -19.94 -21.45
CA ARG A 147 11.53 -19.43 -20.24
C ARG A 147 11.16 -17.97 -19.96
N THR A 148 11.04 -17.15 -21.00
CA THR A 148 10.61 -15.75 -20.91
C THR A 148 9.16 -15.62 -20.41
N ILE A 149 8.24 -16.48 -20.86
CA ILE A 149 6.85 -16.52 -20.37
C ILE A 149 6.80 -16.89 -18.88
N ALA A 150 7.71 -17.74 -18.40
CA ALA A 150 7.77 -18.17 -16.99
C ALA A 150 8.14 -17.06 -15.99
N LEU A 151 8.63 -15.92 -16.48
CA LEU A 151 9.08 -14.79 -15.64
C LEU A 151 7.89 -14.06 -15.02
N ARG A 152 8.08 -13.53 -13.81
CA ARG A 152 7.06 -12.78 -13.08
C ARG A 152 7.14 -11.29 -13.40
N ASN A 153 5.99 -10.63 -13.35
CA ASN A 153 5.91 -9.19 -13.25
C ASN A 153 5.81 -8.79 -11.77
N LEU A 154 6.74 -7.99 -11.27
CA LEU A 154 6.85 -7.65 -9.84
C LEU A 154 6.47 -6.20 -9.53
N TRP A 155 5.72 -5.56 -10.42
CA TRP A 155 5.27 -4.19 -10.20
C TRP A 155 4.39 -4.06 -8.95
N ARG A 156 4.57 -2.96 -8.22
CA ARG A 156 3.76 -2.56 -7.05
C ARG A 156 3.49 -1.06 -7.13
N SER A 157 2.33 -0.65 -6.65
CA SER A 157 1.97 0.77 -6.51
C SER A 157 2.71 1.44 -5.35
N ASN A 158 2.96 2.74 -5.48
CA ASN A 158 3.42 3.63 -4.43
C ASN A 158 2.18 4.17 -3.70
N ASP A 159 1.67 3.39 -2.75
CA ASP A 159 0.40 3.68 -2.08
C ASP A 159 0.56 4.35 -0.72
N GLY A 160 1.78 4.79 -0.35
CA GLY A 160 2.08 5.38 0.95
C GLY A 160 1.20 6.58 1.29
N THR A 161 1.04 7.53 0.36
CA THR A 161 0.15 8.68 0.59
C THR A 161 -1.32 8.29 0.66
N ILE A 162 -1.75 7.34 -0.19
CA ILE A 162 -3.12 6.81 -0.17
C ILE A 162 -3.43 6.14 1.18
N GLN A 163 -2.51 5.34 1.70
CA GLN A 163 -2.66 4.70 3.01
C GLN A 163 -2.73 5.74 4.13
N GLN A 164 -1.87 6.76 4.11
CA GLN A 164 -1.93 7.86 5.08
C GLN A 164 -3.27 8.59 5.04
N LEU A 165 -3.76 8.94 3.84
CA LEU A 165 -5.05 9.59 3.66
C LEU A 165 -6.22 8.75 4.21
N ASN A 166 -6.17 7.43 4.03
CA ASN A 166 -7.19 6.52 4.53
C ASN A 166 -7.14 6.36 6.06
N TYR A 167 -5.96 6.12 6.64
CA TYR A 167 -5.83 5.79 8.06
C TYR A 167 -5.87 7.02 8.99
N SER A 168 -5.48 8.20 8.51
CA SER A 168 -5.53 9.44 9.29
C SER A 168 -6.89 10.17 9.22
N GLY A 169 -7.83 9.66 8.41
CA GLY A 169 -9.02 10.44 8.04
C GLY A 169 -8.72 11.62 7.11
N GLY A 170 -7.51 11.67 6.53
CA GLY A 170 -7.04 12.73 5.64
C GLY A 170 -7.91 12.97 4.41
N LEU A 171 -8.65 11.95 3.94
CA LEU A 171 -9.64 12.14 2.86
C LEU A 171 -10.70 13.20 3.18
N ARG A 172 -11.06 13.38 4.46
CA ARG A 172 -12.02 14.42 4.88
C ARG A 172 -11.44 15.83 4.77
N LEU A 173 -10.11 15.96 4.75
CA LEU A 173 -9.43 17.25 4.62
C LEU A 173 -9.47 17.79 3.19
N ILE A 174 -9.66 16.92 2.20
CA ILE A 174 -9.70 17.29 0.79
C ILE A 174 -11.05 17.99 0.52
N GLU A 175 -11.02 19.28 0.25
CA GLU A 175 -12.27 20.03 0.02
C GLU A 175 -12.87 19.75 -1.37
N ASN A 176 -12.01 19.56 -2.38
CA ASN A 176 -12.46 19.29 -3.73
C ASN A 176 -12.91 17.82 -3.86
N LYS A 177 -14.25 17.63 -3.89
CA LYS A 177 -14.89 16.32 -4.06
C LYS A 177 -14.42 15.58 -5.31
N SER A 178 -14.17 16.27 -6.41
CA SER A 178 -13.68 15.62 -7.65
C SER A 178 -12.29 15.03 -7.49
N VAL A 179 -11.44 15.61 -6.63
CA VAL A 179 -10.14 15.02 -6.28
C VAL A 179 -10.34 13.72 -5.50
N ILE A 180 -11.24 13.73 -4.51
CA ILE A 180 -11.57 12.52 -3.73
C ILE A 180 -12.10 11.41 -4.64
N ASP A 181 -13.09 11.70 -5.48
CA ASP A 181 -13.72 10.72 -6.36
C ASP A 181 -12.69 10.10 -7.31
N SER A 182 -11.81 10.92 -7.89
CA SER A 182 -10.75 10.45 -8.79
C SER A 182 -9.72 9.57 -8.06
N ILE A 183 -9.36 9.90 -6.82
CA ILE A 183 -8.48 9.06 -5.99
C ILE A 183 -9.13 7.71 -5.71
N GLN A 184 -10.43 7.70 -5.39
CA GLN A 184 -11.16 6.47 -5.10
C GLN A 184 -11.27 5.56 -6.33
N ASP A 185 -11.57 6.13 -7.51
CA ASP A 185 -11.62 5.38 -8.76
C ASP A 185 -10.25 4.75 -9.09
N TYR A 186 -9.17 5.52 -8.91
CA TYR A 186 -7.80 5.01 -9.10
C TYR A 186 -7.49 3.85 -8.14
N ILE A 187 -7.84 3.98 -6.85
CA ILE A 187 -7.67 2.91 -5.86
C ILE A 187 -8.46 1.65 -6.26
N ASN A 188 -9.70 1.81 -6.73
CA ASN A 188 -10.51 0.68 -7.16
C ASN A 188 -9.88 -0.02 -8.37
N LYS A 189 -9.35 0.74 -9.34
CA LYS A 189 -8.66 0.16 -10.50
C LYS A 189 -7.34 -0.51 -10.11
N LEU A 190 -6.60 0.03 -9.12
CA LEU A 190 -5.41 -0.63 -8.55
C LEU A 190 -5.76 -2.01 -7.95
N LYS A 191 -6.88 -2.11 -7.22
CA LYS A 191 -7.36 -3.39 -6.69
C LYS A 191 -7.65 -4.40 -7.80
N VAL A 192 -8.27 -3.96 -8.90
CA VAL A 192 -8.52 -4.82 -10.06
C VAL A 192 -7.20 -5.33 -10.65
N LEU A 193 -6.20 -4.46 -10.84
CA LEU A 193 -4.87 -4.89 -11.32
C LEU A 193 -4.23 -5.91 -10.35
N SER A 194 -4.31 -5.65 -9.04
CA SER A 194 -3.79 -6.56 -8.02
C SER A 194 -4.41 -7.96 -8.08
N GLN A 195 -5.70 -8.07 -8.40
CA GLN A 195 -6.36 -9.36 -8.57
C GLN A 195 -5.80 -10.14 -9.77
N PHE A 196 -5.55 -9.47 -10.90
CA PHE A 196 -4.95 -10.10 -12.07
C PHE A 196 -3.48 -10.52 -11.84
N LEU A 197 -2.71 -9.71 -11.10
CA LEU A 197 -1.35 -10.06 -10.69
C LEU A 197 -1.34 -11.28 -9.74
N SER A 198 -2.27 -11.34 -8.79
CA SER A 198 -2.42 -12.50 -7.90
C SER A 198 -2.83 -13.77 -8.66
N LEU A 199 -3.76 -13.65 -9.63
CA LEU A 199 -4.14 -14.74 -10.51
C LEU A 199 -2.95 -15.24 -11.36
N GLU A 200 -2.10 -14.33 -11.82
CA GLU A 200 -0.93 -14.68 -12.63
C GLU A 200 0.02 -15.62 -11.89
N ASP A 201 0.22 -15.42 -10.58
CA ASP A 201 1.08 -16.29 -9.78
C ASP A 201 0.60 -17.74 -9.77
N ALA A 202 -0.71 -17.96 -9.64
CA ALA A 202 -1.33 -19.28 -9.72
C ALA A 202 -1.19 -19.88 -11.13
N GLN A 203 -1.48 -19.10 -12.17
CA GLN A 203 -1.36 -19.54 -13.55
C GLN A 203 0.09 -19.88 -13.94
N LEU A 204 1.07 -19.09 -13.46
CA LEU A 204 2.48 -19.37 -13.69
C LEU A 204 2.95 -20.62 -12.96
N SER A 205 2.32 -21.01 -11.85
CA SER A 205 2.58 -22.31 -11.20
C SER A 205 2.17 -23.47 -12.11
N GLU A 206 0.94 -23.44 -12.63
CA GLU A 206 0.43 -24.46 -13.55
C GLU A 206 1.19 -24.48 -14.89
N TYR A 207 1.55 -23.31 -15.41
CA TYR A 207 2.41 -23.17 -16.58
C TYR A 207 3.77 -23.86 -16.37
N ARG A 208 4.43 -23.65 -15.22
CA ARG A 208 5.72 -24.29 -14.92
C ARG A 208 5.58 -25.81 -14.81
N LYS A 209 4.47 -26.33 -14.27
CA LYS A 209 4.19 -27.78 -14.26
C LYS A 209 4.08 -28.35 -15.68
N ALA A 210 3.39 -27.67 -16.59
CA ALA A 210 3.31 -28.09 -18.00
C ALA A 210 4.67 -27.94 -18.71
N MET A 211 5.40 -26.85 -18.44
CA MET A 211 6.73 -26.58 -18.98
C MET A 211 7.72 -27.70 -18.63
N ASN A 212 7.67 -28.23 -17.40
CA ASN A 212 8.55 -29.31 -16.94
C ASN A 212 8.40 -30.62 -17.75
N LYS A 213 7.28 -30.84 -18.45
CA LYS A 213 7.11 -32.00 -19.33
C LYS A 213 7.88 -31.84 -20.64
N VAL A 214 7.91 -30.62 -21.17
CA VAL A 214 8.41 -30.30 -22.52
C VAL A 214 9.88 -29.85 -22.50
N PHE A 215 10.33 -29.20 -21.43
CA PHE A 215 11.64 -28.54 -21.36
C PHE A 215 12.59 -29.27 -20.41
N SER A 216 13.86 -29.40 -20.81
CA SER A 216 14.93 -29.94 -19.98
C SER A 216 15.41 -28.90 -18.95
N GLY A 217 15.46 -29.30 -17.68
CA GLY A 217 15.98 -28.46 -16.60
C GLY A 217 17.45 -28.09 -16.76
N PHE A 218 18.27 -28.96 -17.35
CA PHE A 218 19.68 -28.68 -17.61
C PHE A 218 19.85 -27.57 -18.66
N VAL A 219 19.08 -27.64 -19.75
CA VAL A 219 19.06 -26.60 -20.77
C VAL A 219 18.58 -25.27 -20.18
N LEU A 220 17.55 -25.28 -19.32
CA LEU A 220 17.09 -24.07 -18.63
C LEU A 220 18.14 -23.46 -17.70
N ASN A 221 19.01 -24.28 -17.10
CA ASN A 221 20.12 -23.80 -16.28
C ASN A 221 21.19 -23.11 -17.15
N ASP A 222 21.48 -23.65 -18.33
CA ASP A 222 22.47 -23.10 -19.27
C ASP A 222 22.07 -21.72 -19.84
N MET A 223 20.76 -21.41 -19.82
CA MET A 223 20.21 -20.12 -20.26
C MET A 223 20.38 -18.99 -19.23
N LEU A 224 20.86 -19.28 -18.02
CA LEU A 224 21.07 -18.26 -16.99
C LEU A 224 22.39 -17.54 -17.23
N ASP A 225 22.32 -16.24 -17.46
CA ASP A 225 23.52 -15.39 -17.50
C ASP A 225 23.65 -14.60 -16.19
N MET A 226 24.57 -15.06 -15.35
CA MET A 226 24.87 -14.41 -14.07
C MET A 226 25.62 -13.07 -14.20
N GLN A 227 26.28 -12.80 -15.33
CA GLN A 227 27.00 -11.54 -15.54
C GLN A 227 26.04 -10.41 -15.87
N THR A 228 25.02 -10.68 -16.69
CA THR A 228 23.98 -9.71 -17.06
C THR A 228 22.75 -9.77 -16.16
N GLY A 229 22.62 -10.82 -15.34
CA GLY A 229 21.43 -11.09 -14.53
C GLY A 229 20.22 -11.54 -15.36
N MET A 230 20.41 -11.89 -16.63
CA MET A 230 19.33 -12.33 -17.50
C MET A 230 18.93 -13.78 -17.21
N ALA A 231 17.66 -13.98 -16.86
CA ALA A 231 17.10 -15.31 -16.56
C ALA A 231 16.73 -16.14 -17.80
N ALA A 232 16.81 -15.55 -19.00
CA ALA A 232 16.53 -16.19 -20.29
C ALA A 232 17.42 -15.58 -21.38
N THR A 233 18.48 -16.28 -21.77
CA THR A 233 19.32 -15.93 -22.93
C THR A 233 19.07 -16.91 -24.09
N HIS A 234 19.35 -16.46 -25.32
CA HIS A 234 19.33 -17.37 -26.47
C HIS A 234 20.53 -18.32 -26.41
N LEU A 235 20.30 -19.60 -26.69
CA LEU A 235 21.36 -20.60 -26.76
C LEU A 235 22.02 -20.55 -28.14
N ASN A 236 23.34 -20.70 -28.18
CA ASN A 236 24.13 -20.77 -29.43
C ASN A 236 24.10 -22.16 -30.10
N TYR A 237 23.25 -23.07 -29.61
CA TYR A 237 22.98 -24.38 -30.17
C TYR A 237 21.48 -24.67 -30.11
N ASN A 238 21.05 -25.75 -30.76
CA ASN A 238 19.64 -26.14 -30.84
C ASN A 238 19.37 -27.40 -29.97
N PRO A 239 19.07 -27.26 -28.67
CA PRO A 239 18.85 -28.39 -27.75
C PRO A 239 17.59 -29.19 -28.10
N GLU A 240 17.58 -30.49 -27.88
CA GLU A 240 16.33 -31.24 -28.00
C GLU A 240 15.32 -30.84 -26.89
N LEU A 241 14.02 -30.90 -27.22
CA LEU A 241 12.95 -30.79 -26.23
C LEU A 241 12.88 -32.09 -25.41
N GLN A 242 12.62 -31.98 -24.11
CA GLN A 242 12.47 -33.12 -23.21
C GLN A 242 11.32 -34.04 -23.62
N SER A 243 10.21 -33.46 -24.11
CA SER A 243 9.11 -34.19 -24.71
C SER A 243 8.62 -33.49 -25.97
N THR A 244 8.33 -34.29 -27.00
CA THR A 244 7.64 -33.85 -28.22
C THR A 244 6.27 -34.52 -28.38
N ALA A 245 5.73 -35.11 -27.31
CA ALA A 245 4.41 -35.73 -27.37
C ALA A 245 3.34 -34.66 -27.59
N LYS A 246 2.37 -34.95 -28.49
CA LYS A 246 1.31 -34.01 -28.85
C LYS A 246 0.52 -33.52 -27.63
N ASN A 247 0.27 -34.41 -26.67
CA ASN A 247 -0.45 -34.07 -25.44
C ASN A 247 0.34 -33.12 -24.55
N ASP A 248 1.66 -33.34 -24.38
CA ASP A 248 2.49 -32.46 -23.55
C ASP A 248 2.63 -31.07 -24.15
N ILE A 249 2.80 -30.97 -25.47
CA ILE A 249 2.83 -29.68 -26.18
C ILE A 249 1.47 -28.98 -26.07
N ASN A 250 0.37 -29.72 -26.20
CA ASN A 250 -0.97 -29.15 -26.07
C ASN A 250 -1.25 -28.65 -24.64
N ASP A 251 -0.87 -29.41 -23.61
CA ASP A 251 -0.98 -29.00 -22.21
C ASP A 251 -0.22 -27.68 -21.99
N LEU A 252 1.03 -27.59 -22.48
CA LEU A 252 1.82 -26.38 -22.41
C LEU A 252 1.16 -25.20 -23.14
N ALA A 253 0.66 -25.44 -24.36
CA ALA A 253 -0.04 -24.44 -25.17
C ALA A 253 -1.29 -23.88 -24.47
N VAL A 254 -2.08 -24.73 -23.81
CA VAL A 254 -3.25 -24.30 -23.03
C VAL A 254 -2.82 -23.36 -21.89
N GLN A 255 -1.78 -23.73 -21.13
CA GLN A 255 -1.31 -22.87 -20.04
C GLN A 255 -0.75 -21.53 -20.54
N ILE A 256 -0.04 -21.53 -21.68
CA ILE A 256 0.45 -20.31 -22.32
C ILE A 256 -0.73 -19.40 -22.72
N ALA A 257 -1.79 -19.94 -23.30
CA ALA A 257 -2.98 -19.17 -23.69
C ALA A 257 -3.65 -18.50 -22.48
N LEU A 258 -3.77 -19.21 -21.36
CA LEU A 258 -4.37 -18.69 -20.13
C LEU A 258 -3.54 -17.56 -19.51
N VAL A 259 -2.22 -17.76 -19.38
CA VAL A 259 -1.28 -16.73 -18.89
C VAL A 259 -1.29 -15.50 -19.81
N LYS A 260 -1.25 -15.72 -21.14
CA LYS A 260 -1.28 -14.64 -22.13
C LYS A 260 -2.56 -13.82 -22.00
N THR A 261 -3.71 -14.47 -21.87
CA THR A 261 -5.02 -13.79 -21.73
C THR A 261 -5.05 -12.88 -20.52
N ASN A 262 -4.58 -13.37 -19.37
CA ASN A 262 -4.44 -12.55 -18.16
C ASN A 262 -3.53 -11.35 -18.40
N ARG A 263 -2.33 -11.57 -18.95
CA ARG A 263 -1.37 -10.49 -19.26
C ARG A 263 -1.92 -9.43 -20.22
N VAL A 264 -2.71 -9.81 -21.21
CA VAL A 264 -3.38 -8.85 -22.11
C VAL A 264 -4.38 -7.98 -21.31
N ASN A 265 -5.15 -8.58 -20.40
CA ASN A 265 -6.05 -7.81 -19.54
C ASN A 265 -5.29 -6.85 -18.61
N GLN A 266 -4.17 -7.30 -18.03
CA GLN A 266 -3.29 -6.45 -17.25
C GLN A 266 -2.81 -5.23 -18.04
N LEU A 267 -2.36 -5.40 -19.30
CA LEU A 267 -1.91 -4.29 -20.15
C LEU A 267 -3.01 -3.24 -20.35
N ILE A 268 -4.26 -3.65 -20.54
CA ILE A 268 -5.40 -2.73 -20.70
C ILE A 268 -5.61 -1.93 -19.41
N ILE A 269 -5.59 -2.60 -18.25
CA ILE A 269 -5.77 -1.95 -16.95
C ILE A 269 -4.62 -0.98 -16.64
N MET A 270 -3.37 -1.38 -16.90
CA MET A 270 -2.19 -0.53 -16.70
C MET A 270 -2.25 0.75 -17.54
N LYS A 271 -2.69 0.66 -18.80
CA LYS A 271 -2.92 1.85 -19.65
C LYS A 271 -3.98 2.76 -19.05
N GLY A 272 -5.09 2.18 -18.57
CA GLY A 272 -6.15 2.92 -17.87
C GLY A 272 -5.66 3.64 -16.62
N LEU A 273 -4.87 2.96 -15.78
CA LEU A 273 -4.28 3.53 -14.57
C LEU A 273 -3.35 4.71 -14.87
N LYS A 274 -2.50 4.60 -15.91
CA LYS A 274 -1.61 5.71 -16.30
C LYS A 274 -2.39 6.95 -16.74
N THR A 275 -3.43 6.78 -17.54
CA THR A 275 -4.29 7.89 -18.00
C THR A 275 -5.00 8.56 -16.83
N GLU A 276 -5.48 7.76 -15.89
CA GLU A 276 -6.17 8.23 -14.69
C GLU A 276 -5.23 8.96 -13.73
N ALA A 277 -4.07 8.37 -13.42
CA ALA A 277 -3.02 9.03 -12.64
C ALA A 277 -2.61 10.38 -13.25
N GLY A 278 -2.42 10.44 -14.57
CA GLY A 278 -2.12 11.70 -15.26
C GLY A 278 -3.25 12.73 -15.17
N SER A 279 -4.51 12.29 -15.16
CA SER A 279 -5.67 13.17 -14.97
C SER A 279 -5.76 13.70 -13.54
N ILE A 280 -5.50 12.85 -12.54
CA ILE A 280 -5.46 13.22 -11.12
C ILE A 280 -4.35 14.25 -10.88
N ILE A 281 -3.15 14.02 -11.40
CA ILE A 281 -2.03 14.96 -11.28
C ILE A 281 -2.42 16.34 -11.84
N LYS A 282 -3.03 16.39 -13.03
CA LYS A 282 -3.49 17.66 -13.63
C LYS A 282 -4.55 18.35 -12.77
N LEU A 283 -5.49 17.59 -12.22
CA LEU A 283 -6.53 18.11 -11.35
C LEU A 283 -5.95 18.71 -10.07
N ILE A 284 -5.03 17.99 -9.41
CA ILE A 284 -4.34 18.43 -8.20
C ILE A 284 -3.48 19.67 -8.48
N ASN A 285 -2.67 19.67 -9.54
CA ASN A 285 -1.80 20.80 -9.85
C ASN A 285 -2.62 22.08 -10.08
N LYS A 286 -3.76 21.97 -10.77
CA LYS A 286 -4.70 23.07 -10.98
C LYS A 286 -5.32 23.57 -9.67
N GLU A 287 -5.81 22.67 -8.82
CA GLU A 287 -6.50 23.03 -7.58
C GLU A 287 -5.57 23.69 -6.56
N TYR A 288 -4.34 23.17 -6.41
CA TYR A 288 -3.41 23.58 -5.36
C TYR A 288 -2.29 24.52 -5.85
N SER A 289 -2.35 24.94 -7.12
CA SER A 289 -1.36 25.81 -7.77
C SER A 289 0.06 25.30 -7.58
N LEU A 290 0.28 24.01 -7.85
CA LEU A 290 1.58 23.36 -7.69
C LEU A 290 2.49 23.57 -8.91
N GLU A 291 1.90 23.84 -10.08
CA GLU A 291 2.56 24.15 -11.36
C GLU A 291 1.68 25.06 -12.23
#